data_AF-A0A953EH11-F1
#
_entry.id   AF-A0A953EH11-F1
#
_cell.length_a   1.000
_cell.length_b   1.000
_cell.length_c   1.000
_cell.angle_alpha   90.00
_cell.angle_beta   90.00
_cell.angle_gamma   90.00
#
_symmetry.space_group_name_H-M   'P 1'
#
loop_
_entity.id
_entity.type
_entity.pdbx_description
1 polymer ?
#
loop_
_entity_poly.entity_id
_entity_poly.type
_entity_poly.pdbx_seq_one_letter_code
_entity_poly.pdbx_strand_id
1 'polypeptide(L)'
;MNSKAITVAIVVGLLGLVIGFVTANSINRSEMNSLRMQAQAAPPANGAPQKPGDFTLDPEELKAKIAQADAAPDDFDFQKSLGGALYRYATMKKDTALLDDAARILERANNLKPKDYAVIVDLGNAYFDSGFFKKDPAVMKKARATYEKAIAEKPDDADVHADYALTFFLDDPPDLARAVAEFQKALKTNPKQERALQYLAQTYIRQGDFDKAKKTADELRGINSNNEALPLLDSQIEKKAAQPIQ
;
A
#
# COMPACT_ATOMS: atom_id res chain seq x y z
N MET A 1 10.89 8.02 -33.53
CA MET A 1 10.69 7.27 -32.26
C MET A 1 9.20 7.16 -31.98
N ASN A 2 8.69 5.95 -31.77
CA ASN A 2 7.26 5.62 -31.82
C ASN A 2 6.59 5.88 -30.46
N SER A 3 5.50 6.67 -30.41
CA SER A 3 4.86 7.14 -29.17
C SER A 3 4.35 6.00 -28.27
N LYS A 4 4.07 4.83 -28.85
CA LYS A 4 3.61 3.63 -28.13
C LYS A 4 4.68 3.02 -27.21
N ALA A 5 5.97 3.19 -27.52
CA ALA A 5 7.06 2.70 -26.65
C ALA A 5 7.26 3.57 -25.40
N ILE A 6 6.82 4.83 -25.44
CA ILE A 6 6.98 5.81 -24.36
C ILE A 6 5.92 5.59 -23.26
N THR A 7 4.70 5.20 -23.64
CA THR A 7 3.62 4.90 -22.68
C THR A 7 3.89 3.63 -21.86
N VAL A 8 4.56 2.63 -22.46
CA VAL A 8 4.88 1.36 -21.79
C VAL A 8 5.95 1.53 -20.71
N ALA A 9 6.95 2.39 -20.94
CA ALA A 9 7.99 2.67 -19.93
C ALA A 9 7.46 3.42 -18.69
N ILE A 10 6.43 4.26 -18.84
CA ILE A 10 5.80 5.00 -17.71
C ILE A 10 4.99 4.04 -16.83
N VAL A 11 4.31 3.06 -17.43
CA VAL A 11 3.52 2.06 -16.69
C VAL A 11 4.40 1.07 -15.92
N VAL A 12 5.55 0.68 -16.49
CA VAL A 12 6.50 -0.24 -15.83
C VAL A 12 7.23 0.43 -14.66
N GLY A 13 7.56 1.73 -14.74
CA GLY A 13 8.14 2.48 -13.62
C GLY A 13 7.18 2.69 -12.45
N LEU A 14 5.88 2.91 -12.73
CA LEU A 14 4.85 3.01 -11.69
C LEU A 14 4.58 1.66 -11.00
N LEU A 15 4.59 0.56 -11.76
CA LEU A 15 4.40 -0.80 -11.22
C LEU A 15 5.56 -1.27 -10.35
N GLY A 16 6.80 -0.86 -10.66
CA GLY A 16 7.98 -1.13 -9.83
C GLY A 16 7.94 -0.44 -8.46
N LEU A 17 7.31 0.74 -8.38
CA LEU A 17 7.26 1.54 -7.15
C LEU A 17 6.10 1.17 -6.22
N VAL A 18 4.98 0.66 -6.76
CA VAL A 18 3.91 0.07 -5.94
C VAL A 18 4.38 -1.22 -5.24
N ILE A 19 5.40 -1.92 -5.75
CA ILE A 19 6.03 -3.05 -5.04
C ILE A 19 6.67 -2.58 -3.70
N GLY A 20 7.04 -1.30 -3.59
CA GLY A 20 7.49 -0.67 -2.35
C GLY A 20 6.39 -0.36 -1.33
N PHE A 21 5.11 -0.29 -1.77
CA PHE A 21 3.95 -0.21 -0.88
C PHE A 21 3.81 -1.51 -0.06
N VAL A 22 3.99 -2.65 -0.72
CA VAL A 22 3.79 -3.99 -0.16
C VAL A 22 4.88 -4.39 0.84
N THR A 23 6.13 -4.03 0.58
CA THR A 23 7.27 -4.53 1.38
C THR A 23 7.51 -3.72 2.65
N ALA A 24 7.21 -2.42 2.64
CA ALA A 24 7.52 -1.56 3.78
C ALA A 24 6.39 -1.46 4.83
N ASN A 25 5.14 -1.78 4.48
CA ASN A 25 4.03 -1.83 5.46
C ASN A 25 3.81 -3.23 6.08
N SER A 26 4.59 -4.25 5.66
CA SER A 26 4.35 -5.66 6.04
C SER A 26 5.40 -6.29 6.95
N ILE A 27 6.40 -5.55 7.43
CA ILE A 27 7.50 -6.15 8.21
C ILE A 27 7.72 -5.42 9.53
N ASN A 28 6.79 -5.60 10.45
CA ASN A 28 7.17 -5.68 11.85
C ASN A 28 7.60 -7.13 12.12
N ARG A 29 8.91 -7.42 12.08
CA ARG A 29 9.45 -8.78 12.29
C ARG A 29 8.97 -9.41 13.60
N SER A 30 8.56 -8.59 14.58
CA SER A 30 8.03 -9.07 15.86
C SER A 30 6.65 -9.71 15.74
N GLU A 31 5.77 -9.23 14.86
CA GLU A 31 4.41 -9.75 14.71
C GLU A 31 4.38 -11.10 13.97
N MET A 32 5.24 -11.25 12.95
CA MET A 32 5.47 -12.56 12.33
C MET A 32 6.08 -13.55 13.32
N ASN A 33 6.96 -13.08 14.22
CA ASN A 33 7.49 -13.92 15.29
C ASN A 33 6.42 -14.28 16.34
N SER A 34 5.46 -13.40 16.65
CA SER A 34 4.37 -13.72 17.56
C SER A 34 3.35 -14.69 16.94
N LEU A 35 3.01 -14.53 15.65
CA LEU A 35 2.19 -15.48 14.90
C LEU A 35 2.91 -16.84 14.78
N ARG A 36 4.24 -16.83 14.58
CA ARG A 36 5.10 -18.02 14.58
C ARG A 36 5.10 -18.73 15.94
N MET A 37 5.13 -18.00 17.05
CA MET A 37 5.05 -18.59 18.39
C MET A 37 3.64 -19.13 18.70
N GLN A 38 2.58 -18.47 18.24
CA GLN A 38 1.20 -18.94 18.41
C GLN A 38 0.89 -20.18 17.55
N ALA A 39 1.40 -20.24 16.32
CA ALA A 39 1.23 -21.38 15.42
C ALA A 39 2.04 -22.61 15.86
N GLN A 40 3.20 -22.42 16.49
CA GLN A 40 4.01 -23.51 17.07
C GLN A 40 3.43 -24.11 18.35
N ALA A 41 2.48 -23.40 19.00
CA ALA A 41 1.80 -23.88 20.20
C ALA A 41 0.61 -24.81 19.90
N ALA A 42 0.17 -24.91 18.63
CA ALA A 42 -0.79 -25.92 18.20
C ALA A 42 -0.05 -27.20 17.79
N PRO A 43 -0.46 -28.40 18.27
CA PRO A 43 0.17 -29.64 17.83
C PRO A 43 -0.05 -29.82 16.31
N PRO A 44 0.96 -30.28 15.57
CA PRO A 44 0.86 -30.41 14.12
C PRO A 44 -0.19 -31.46 13.77
N ALA A 45 -1.25 -31.05 13.09
CA ALA A 45 -2.12 -31.97 12.38
C ALA A 45 -1.35 -32.50 11.16
N ASN A 46 -0.75 -33.68 11.32
CA ASN A 46 -0.18 -34.52 10.26
C ASN A 46 0.91 -33.91 9.36
N GLY A 47 2.17 -34.25 9.68
CA GLY A 47 3.19 -34.56 8.66
C GLY A 47 4.09 -33.42 8.16
N ALA A 48 5.39 -33.59 8.46
CA ALA A 48 6.58 -32.87 7.97
C ALA A 48 6.86 -31.45 8.53
N PRO A 49 8.13 -31.15 8.90
CA PRO A 49 8.53 -29.81 9.34
C PRO A 49 8.53 -28.82 8.17
N GLN A 50 7.69 -27.79 8.24
CA GLN A 50 7.68 -26.67 7.30
C GLN A 50 8.99 -25.88 7.40
N LYS A 51 9.65 -25.63 6.25
CA LYS A 51 10.86 -24.80 6.19
C LYS A 51 10.50 -23.34 6.53
N PRO A 52 11.36 -22.60 7.26
CA PRO A 52 11.14 -21.19 7.49
C PRO A 52 11.09 -20.43 6.16
N GLY A 53 9.93 -19.86 5.82
CA GLY A 53 9.74 -19.05 4.60
C GLY A 53 8.76 -19.64 3.58
N ASP A 54 8.29 -20.88 3.76
CA ASP A 54 7.27 -21.48 2.90
C ASP A 54 5.89 -21.39 3.55
N PHE A 55 5.35 -20.16 3.65
CA PHE A 55 3.94 -19.94 3.99
C PHE A 55 3.10 -20.12 2.73
N THR A 56 2.95 -21.37 2.30
CA THR A 56 1.85 -21.75 1.42
C THR A 56 0.70 -22.17 2.32
N LEU A 57 -0.27 -21.27 2.54
CA LEU A 57 -1.57 -21.72 3.04
C LEU A 57 -2.15 -22.63 1.95
N ASP A 58 -2.46 -23.87 2.31
CA ASP A 58 -3.14 -24.80 1.42
C ASP A 58 -4.43 -24.11 0.90
N PRO A 59 -4.67 -24.04 -0.42
CA PRO A 59 -5.86 -23.36 -0.96
C PRO A 59 -7.18 -23.86 -0.36
N GLU A 60 -7.28 -25.14 0.00
CA GLU A 60 -8.48 -25.68 0.66
C GLU A 60 -8.61 -25.22 2.11
N GLU A 61 -7.50 -25.14 2.85
CA GLU A 61 -7.49 -24.56 4.20
C GLU A 61 -7.88 -23.08 4.17
N LEU A 62 -7.37 -22.33 3.20
CA LEU A 62 -7.71 -20.91 3.02
C LEU A 62 -9.21 -20.73 2.77
N LYS A 63 -9.77 -21.51 1.85
CA LYS A 63 -11.20 -21.51 1.54
C LYS A 63 -12.05 -21.90 2.76
N ALA A 64 -11.63 -22.89 3.53
CA ALA A 64 -12.31 -23.30 4.75
C ALA A 64 -12.31 -22.17 5.80
N LYS A 65 -11.21 -21.43 5.96
CA LYS A 65 -11.14 -20.27 6.87
C LYS A 65 -12.02 -19.12 6.43
N ILE A 66 -12.09 -18.83 5.13
CA ILE A 66 -13.02 -17.83 4.57
C ILE A 66 -14.47 -18.24 4.84
N ALA A 67 -14.83 -19.50 4.58
CA ALA A 67 -16.18 -20.02 4.87
C ALA A 67 -16.53 -19.96 6.37
N GLN A 68 -15.55 -20.24 7.24
CA GLN A 68 -15.71 -20.07 8.68
C GLN A 68 -16.02 -18.62 9.05
N ALA A 69 -15.35 -17.66 8.41
CA ALA A 69 -15.59 -16.23 8.67
C ALA A 69 -16.94 -15.77 8.12
N ASP A 70 -17.43 -16.42 7.06
CA ASP A 70 -18.79 -16.20 6.55
C ASP A 70 -19.87 -16.72 7.47
N ALA A 71 -19.61 -17.83 8.17
CA ALA A 71 -20.54 -18.39 9.16
C ALA A 71 -20.56 -17.62 10.49
N ALA A 72 -19.51 -16.84 10.79
CA ALA A 72 -19.37 -16.09 12.05
C ALA A 72 -19.09 -14.59 11.80
N PRO A 73 -20.02 -13.85 11.15
CA PRO A 73 -19.78 -12.46 10.74
C PRO A 73 -19.68 -11.46 11.91
N ASP A 74 -20.13 -11.85 13.10
CA ASP A 74 -20.10 -11.07 14.34
C ASP A 74 -18.90 -11.38 15.25
N ASP A 75 -18.08 -12.37 14.91
CA ASP A 75 -16.82 -12.67 15.60
C ASP A 75 -15.74 -11.66 15.20
N PHE A 76 -15.71 -10.53 15.91
CA PHE A 76 -14.78 -9.43 15.63
C PHE A 76 -13.31 -9.88 15.57
N ASP A 77 -12.85 -10.68 16.53
CA ASP A 77 -11.44 -11.05 16.63
C ASP A 77 -11.04 -11.98 15.49
N PHE A 78 -11.94 -12.88 15.09
CA PHE A 78 -11.73 -13.73 13.93
C PHE A 78 -11.77 -12.95 12.61
N GLN A 79 -12.76 -12.06 12.42
CA GLN A 79 -12.83 -11.21 11.22
C GLN A 79 -11.57 -10.34 11.10
N LYS A 80 -11.15 -9.67 12.17
CA LYS A 80 -9.94 -8.83 12.18
C LYS A 80 -8.70 -9.64 11.83
N SER A 81 -8.49 -10.77 12.50
CA SER A 81 -7.26 -11.56 12.35
C SER A 81 -7.17 -12.20 10.96
N LEU A 82 -8.25 -12.82 10.48
CA LEU A 82 -8.27 -13.43 9.15
C LEU A 82 -8.21 -12.37 8.05
N GLY A 83 -8.95 -11.28 8.18
CA GLY A 83 -8.98 -10.20 7.20
C GLY A 83 -7.60 -9.59 6.95
N GLY A 84 -6.86 -9.26 8.02
CA GLY A 84 -5.49 -8.74 7.91
C GLY A 84 -4.50 -9.76 7.35
N ALA A 85 -4.65 -11.05 7.70
CA ALA A 85 -3.82 -12.13 7.14
C ALA A 85 -4.09 -12.35 5.64
N LEU A 86 -5.37 -12.35 5.24
CA LEU A 86 -5.80 -12.45 3.84
C LEU A 86 -5.27 -11.28 3.02
N TYR A 87 -5.38 -10.05 3.52
CA TYR A 87 -4.81 -8.88 2.86
C TYR A 87 -3.31 -9.08 2.57
N ARG A 88 -2.52 -9.38 3.62
CA ARG A 88 -1.07 -9.61 3.47
C ARG A 88 -0.74 -10.71 2.46
N TYR A 89 -1.48 -11.83 2.50
CA TYR A 89 -1.29 -12.94 1.57
C TYR A 89 -1.70 -12.58 0.14
N ALA A 90 -2.85 -11.94 -0.03
CA ALA A 90 -3.40 -11.52 -1.32
C ALA A 90 -2.47 -10.53 -2.02
N THR A 91 -1.92 -9.55 -1.29
CA THR A 91 -0.95 -8.61 -1.84
C THR A 91 0.35 -9.28 -2.25
N MET A 92 0.87 -10.25 -1.46
CA MET A 92 2.06 -11.03 -1.84
C MET A 92 1.84 -11.84 -3.13
N LYS A 93 0.64 -12.43 -3.31
CA LYS A 93 0.28 -13.22 -4.49
C LYS A 93 -0.26 -12.39 -5.65
N LYS A 94 -0.55 -11.10 -5.43
CA LYS A 94 -1.29 -10.22 -6.33
C LYS A 94 -2.65 -10.82 -6.74
N ASP A 95 -3.31 -11.48 -5.80
CA ASP A 95 -4.59 -12.14 -6.01
C ASP A 95 -5.74 -11.16 -5.70
N THR A 96 -6.31 -10.60 -6.76
CA THR A 96 -7.38 -9.60 -6.63
C THR A 96 -8.71 -10.14 -6.11
N ALA A 97 -8.95 -11.45 -6.20
CA ALA A 97 -10.15 -12.06 -5.63
C ALA A 97 -9.99 -12.18 -4.10
N LEU A 98 -8.82 -12.59 -3.64
CA LEU A 98 -8.51 -12.63 -2.20
C LEU A 98 -8.46 -11.24 -1.57
N LEU A 99 -8.09 -10.19 -2.33
CA LEU A 99 -8.21 -8.81 -1.85
C LEU A 99 -9.66 -8.41 -1.58
N ASP A 100 -10.63 -8.89 -2.38
CA ASP A 100 -12.05 -8.63 -2.11
C ASP A 100 -12.54 -9.36 -0.87
N ASP A 101 -12.13 -10.62 -0.69
CA ASP A 101 -12.46 -11.38 0.51
C ASP A 101 -11.86 -10.73 1.76
N ALA A 102 -10.60 -10.29 1.70
CA ALA A 102 -9.95 -9.53 2.76
C ALA A 102 -10.74 -8.27 3.10
N ALA A 103 -11.07 -7.45 2.09
CA ALA A 103 -11.82 -6.20 2.30
C ALA A 103 -13.21 -6.46 2.89
N ARG A 104 -13.93 -7.48 2.42
CA ARG A 104 -15.26 -7.84 2.92
C ARG A 104 -15.24 -8.32 4.37
N ILE A 105 -14.25 -9.13 4.74
CA ILE A 105 -14.04 -9.62 6.11
C ILE A 105 -13.63 -8.46 7.03
N LEU A 106 -12.72 -7.60 6.59
CA LEU A 106 -12.32 -6.40 7.34
C LEU A 106 -13.45 -5.39 7.47
N GLU A 107 -14.35 -5.27 6.48
CA GLU A 107 -15.55 -4.44 6.56
C GLU A 107 -16.49 -4.92 7.68
N ARG A 108 -16.65 -6.24 7.86
CA ARG A 108 -17.39 -6.79 9.01
C ARG A 108 -16.73 -6.44 10.33
N ALA A 109 -15.42 -6.62 10.47
CA ALA A 109 -14.68 -6.21 11.67
C ALA A 109 -14.85 -4.71 11.96
N ASN A 110 -14.78 -3.87 10.92
CA ASN A 110 -14.96 -2.43 11.04
C ASN A 110 -16.39 -2.06 11.44
N ASN A 111 -17.40 -2.77 10.97
CA ASN A 111 -18.80 -2.55 11.38
C ASN A 111 -19.02 -2.87 12.86
N LEU A 112 -18.33 -3.87 13.40
CA LEU A 112 -18.42 -4.25 14.81
C LEU A 112 -17.68 -3.26 15.73
N LYS A 113 -16.50 -2.79 15.30
CA LYS A 113 -15.71 -1.79 16.04
C LYS A 113 -15.15 -0.71 15.09
N PRO A 114 -15.95 0.32 14.76
CA PRO A 114 -15.64 1.30 13.70
C PRO A 114 -14.52 2.29 14.02
N LYS A 115 -13.90 2.15 15.19
CA LYS A 115 -12.75 2.96 15.65
C LYS A 115 -11.51 2.12 15.93
N ASP A 116 -11.53 0.83 15.60
CA ASP A 116 -10.32 0.01 15.69
C ASP A 116 -9.35 0.43 14.59
N TYR A 117 -8.36 1.23 14.97
CA TYR A 117 -7.41 1.85 14.04
C TYR A 117 -6.73 0.83 13.11
N ALA A 118 -6.34 -0.33 13.64
CA ALA A 118 -5.66 -1.35 12.84
C ALA A 118 -6.60 -1.93 11.77
N VAL A 119 -7.87 -2.18 12.11
CA VAL A 119 -8.88 -2.63 11.14
C VAL A 119 -9.15 -1.56 10.08
N ILE A 120 -9.25 -0.29 10.47
CA ILE A 120 -9.47 0.82 9.52
C ILE A 120 -8.31 0.90 8.53
N VAL A 121 -7.06 0.85 9.00
CA VAL A 121 -5.87 0.90 8.14
C VAL A 121 -5.81 -0.32 7.21
N ASP A 122 -5.96 -1.54 7.73
CA ASP A 122 -5.95 -2.76 6.91
C ASP A 122 -7.08 -2.75 5.87
N LEU A 123 -8.27 -2.25 6.21
CA LEU A 123 -9.39 -2.12 5.27
C LEU A 123 -9.10 -1.08 4.18
N GLY A 124 -8.52 0.06 4.54
CA GLY A 124 -8.12 1.11 3.61
C GLY A 124 -7.09 0.59 2.60
N ASN A 125 -6.10 -0.15 3.10
CA ASN A 125 -5.07 -0.80 2.29
C ASN A 125 -5.65 -1.86 1.34
N ALA A 126 -6.54 -2.73 1.84
CA ALA A 126 -7.20 -3.74 1.01
C ALA A 126 -8.04 -3.11 -0.12
N TYR A 127 -8.78 -2.03 0.16
CA TYR A 127 -9.47 -1.27 -0.89
C TYR A 127 -8.51 -0.58 -1.84
N PHE A 128 -7.42 0.01 -1.34
CA PHE A 128 -6.44 0.67 -2.19
C PHE A 128 -5.84 -0.31 -3.21
N ASP A 129 -5.36 -1.45 -2.73
CA ASP A 129 -4.75 -2.48 -3.59
C ASP A 129 -5.77 -3.08 -4.57
N SER A 130 -6.99 -3.41 -4.09
CA SER A 130 -8.04 -3.94 -4.97
C SER A 130 -8.42 -2.93 -6.06
N GLY A 131 -8.65 -1.66 -5.67
CA GLY A 131 -8.96 -0.57 -6.59
C GLY A 131 -7.83 -0.29 -7.59
N PHE A 132 -6.58 -0.34 -7.14
CA PHE A 132 -5.41 -0.16 -8.00
C PHE A 132 -5.27 -1.29 -9.02
N PHE A 133 -5.26 -2.55 -8.58
CA PHE A 133 -5.05 -3.69 -9.47
C PHE A 133 -6.20 -3.90 -10.45
N LYS A 134 -7.43 -3.64 -10.03
CA LYS A 134 -8.63 -3.73 -10.88
C LYS A 134 -8.91 -2.48 -11.70
N LYS A 135 -8.20 -1.38 -11.40
CA LYS A 135 -8.47 -0.04 -11.97
C LYS A 135 -9.92 0.39 -11.73
N ASP A 136 -10.41 0.15 -10.51
CA ASP A 136 -11.79 0.47 -10.12
C ASP A 136 -11.83 1.79 -9.29
N PRO A 137 -12.33 2.89 -9.87
CA PRO A 137 -12.39 4.18 -9.18
C PRO A 137 -13.41 4.19 -8.03
N ALA A 138 -14.43 3.33 -8.05
CA ALA A 138 -15.38 3.22 -6.93
C ALA A 138 -14.70 2.58 -5.71
N VAL A 139 -13.88 1.56 -5.92
CA VAL A 139 -13.10 0.93 -4.83
C VAL A 139 -12.01 1.88 -4.34
N MET A 140 -11.35 2.62 -5.22
CA MET A 140 -10.38 3.66 -4.81
C MET A 140 -11.03 4.77 -3.96
N LYS A 141 -12.29 5.14 -4.23
CA LYS A 141 -13.06 6.05 -3.36
C LYS A 141 -13.33 5.46 -1.98
N LYS A 142 -13.58 4.14 -1.87
CA LYS A 142 -13.70 3.46 -0.57
C LYS A 142 -12.38 3.51 0.22
N ALA A 143 -11.23 3.33 -0.46
CA ALA A 143 -9.92 3.49 0.17
C ALA A 143 -9.74 4.89 0.76
N ARG A 144 -10.02 5.94 -0.04
CA ARG A 144 -9.98 7.35 0.41
C ARG A 144 -10.83 7.60 1.65
N ALA A 145 -12.10 7.21 1.60
CA ALA A 145 -13.03 7.40 2.72
C ALA A 145 -12.60 6.61 3.97
N THR A 146 -11.89 5.50 3.80
CA THR A 146 -11.38 4.69 4.92
C THR A 146 -10.12 5.30 5.52
N TYR A 147 -9.20 5.80 4.70
CA TYR A 147 -8.04 6.55 5.20
C TYR A 147 -8.43 7.85 5.90
N GLU A 148 -9.47 8.54 5.44
CA GLU A 148 -10.03 9.71 6.17
C GLU A 148 -10.46 9.34 7.60
N LYS A 149 -11.05 8.16 7.79
CA LYS A 149 -11.37 7.65 9.14
C LYS A 149 -10.12 7.35 9.96
N ALA A 150 -9.09 6.75 9.35
CA ALA A 150 -7.83 6.50 10.03
C ALA A 150 -7.16 7.81 10.47
N ILE A 151 -7.12 8.82 9.60
CA ILE A 151 -6.59 10.16 9.91
C ILE A 151 -7.40 10.82 11.04
N ALA A 152 -8.71 10.63 11.09
CA ALA A 152 -9.53 11.16 12.19
C ALA A 152 -9.17 10.54 13.55
N GLU A 153 -8.80 9.26 13.59
CA GLU A 153 -8.37 8.57 14.83
C GLU A 153 -6.89 8.87 15.18
N LYS A 154 -6.01 9.01 14.18
CA LYS A 154 -4.60 9.37 14.36
C LYS A 154 -4.15 10.42 13.33
N PRO A 155 -4.30 11.72 13.64
CA PRO A 155 -4.06 12.80 12.69
C PRO A 155 -2.61 13.00 12.24
N ASP A 156 -1.64 12.40 12.93
CA ASP A 156 -0.21 12.59 12.65
C ASP A 156 0.44 11.31 12.09
N ASP A 157 -0.32 10.28 11.72
CA ASP A 157 0.25 9.03 11.18
C ASP A 157 0.82 9.24 9.76
N ALA A 158 2.14 9.22 9.66
CA ALA A 158 2.86 9.49 8.43
C ALA A 158 2.59 8.44 7.34
N ASP A 159 2.39 7.17 7.70
CA ASP A 159 2.16 6.10 6.73
C ASP A 159 0.76 6.24 6.13
N VAL A 160 -0.25 6.51 6.96
CA VAL A 160 -1.62 6.75 6.47
C VAL A 160 -1.71 7.99 5.58
N HIS A 161 -1.02 9.09 5.92
CA HIS A 161 -0.97 10.25 5.05
C HIS A 161 -0.31 9.94 3.70
N ALA A 162 0.76 9.15 3.67
CA ALA A 162 1.41 8.75 2.42
C ALA A 162 0.51 7.83 1.58
N ASP A 163 -0.18 6.88 2.21
CA ASP A 163 -1.08 5.95 1.53
C ASP A 163 -2.35 6.66 1.02
N TYR A 164 -2.87 7.64 1.76
CA TYR A 164 -3.95 8.52 1.33
C TYR A 164 -3.54 9.40 0.14
N ALA A 165 -2.34 10.00 0.19
CA ALA A 165 -1.78 10.80 -0.90
C ALA A 165 -1.66 9.99 -2.20
N LEU A 166 -1.23 8.73 -2.10
CA LEU A 166 -1.13 7.82 -3.25
C LEU A 166 -2.46 7.63 -3.96
N THR A 167 -3.58 7.63 -3.25
CA THR A 167 -4.91 7.49 -3.87
C THR A 167 -5.24 8.64 -4.82
N PHE A 168 -4.72 9.85 -4.57
CA PHE A 168 -4.89 11.03 -5.43
C PHE A 168 -3.87 11.08 -6.55
N PHE A 169 -2.64 10.67 -6.25
CA PHE A 169 -1.57 10.54 -7.25
C PHE A 169 -1.94 9.52 -8.32
N LEU A 170 -2.54 8.38 -7.95
CA LEU A 170 -2.90 7.30 -8.86
C LEU A 170 -4.29 7.45 -9.50
N ASP A 171 -5.03 8.52 -9.19
CA ASP A 171 -6.34 8.77 -9.80
C ASP A 171 -6.22 9.08 -11.30
N ASP A 172 -7.32 8.89 -12.04
CA ASP A 172 -7.40 9.20 -13.47
C ASP A 172 -8.60 10.13 -13.77
N PRO A 173 -8.37 11.45 -13.98
CA PRO A 173 -7.09 12.16 -13.91
C PRO A 173 -6.60 12.33 -12.45
N PRO A 174 -5.28 12.53 -12.23
CA PRO A 174 -4.71 12.66 -10.90
C PRO A 174 -5.08 13.99 -10.22
N ASP A 175 -5.24 13.97 -8.90
CA ASP A 175 -5.29 15.19 -8.09
C ASP A 175 -3.93 15.45 -7.43
N LEU A 176 -3.03 16.06 -8.22
CA LEU A 176 -1.65 16.30 -7.78
C LEU A 176 -1.56 17.30 -6.63
N ALA A 177 -2.51 18.24 -6.52
CA ALA A 177 -2.52 19.22 -5.44
C ALA A 177 -2.80 18.57 -4.08
N ARG A 178 -3.81 17.69 -4.01
CA ARG A 178 -4.09 16.91 -2.80
C ARG A 178 -2.97 15.92 -2.48
N ALA A 179 -2.40 15.26 -3.50
CA ALA A 179 -1.26 14.37 -3.30
C ALA A 179 -0.06 15.10 -2.65
N VAL A 180 0.32 16.30 -3.14
CA VAL A 180 1.39 17.11 -2.53
C VAL A 180 1.08 17.43 -1.07
N ALA A 181 -0.14 17.92 -0.78
CA ALA A 181 -0.51 18.33 0.57
C ALA A 181 -0.40 17.17 1.57
N GLU A 182 -0.86 15.99 1.20
CA GLU A 182 -0.84 14.81 2.07
C GLU A 182 0.58 14.21 2.21
N PHE A 183 1.38 14.16 1.13
CA PHE A 183 2.80 13.77 1.27
C PHE A 183 3.59 14.74 2.15
N GLN A 184 3.31 16.04 2.07
CA GLN A 184 3.94 17.03 2.95
C GLN A 184 3.54 16.84 4.42
N LYS A 185 2.29 16.45 4.71
CA LYS A 185 1.87 16.09 6.07
C LYS A 185 2.62 14.84 6.56
N ALA A 186 2.74 13.81 5.73
CA ALA A 186 3.53 12.61 6.06
C ALA A 186 4.98 12.97 6.40
N LEU A 187 5.63 13.81 5.59
CA LEU A 187 7.01 14.25 5.80
C LEU A 187 7.19 15.23 6.95
N LYS A 188 6.14 15.95 7.36
CA LYS A 188 6.17 16.77 8.58
C LYS A 188 6.32 15.88 9.81
N THR A 189 5.65 14.73 9.85
CA THR A 189 5.75 13.79 10.98
C THR A 189 6.97 12.86 10.85
N ASN A 190 7.24 12.35 9.66
CA ASN A 190 8.41 11.52 9.38
C ASN A 190 9.23 12.09 8.20
N PRO A 191 10.17 13.01 8.47
CA PRO A 191 10.98 13.65 7.42
C PRO A 191 11.88 12.70 6.64
N LYS A 192 12.10 11.47 7.13
CA LYS A 192 12.98 10.48 6.50
C LYS A 192 12.21 9.38 5.75
N GLN A 193 10.90 9.52 5.59
CA GLN A 193 10.08 8.52 4.91
C GLN A 193 10.38 8.52 3.41
N GLU A 194 11.23 7.59 2.97
CA GLU A 194 11.70 7.48 1.57
C GLU A 194 10.53 7.42 0.57
N ARG A 195 9.46 6.68 0.91
CA ARG A 195 8.27 6.54 0.07
C ARG A 195 7.61 7.89 -0.21
N ALA A 196 7.35 8.70 0.81
CA ALA A 196 6.72 10.01 0.62
C ALA A 196 7.62 10.97 -0.15
N LEU A 197 8.93 10.99 0.10
CA LEU A 197 9.87 11.82 -0.68
C LEU A 197 9.86 11.41 -2.16
N GLN A 198 9.91 10.12 -2.43
CA GLN A 198 9.90 9.59 -3.78
C GLN A 198 8.63 9.97 -4.56
N TYR A 199 7.45 9.77 -3.95
CA TYR A 199 6.19 10.11 -4.63
C TYR A 199 5.92 11.62 -4.65
N LEU A 200 6.41 12.38 -3.67
CA LEU A 200 6.36 13.84 -3.73
C LEU A 200 7.21 14.38 -4.90
N ALA A 201 8.43 13.86 -5.09
CA ALA A 201 9.27 14.22 -6.23
C ALA A 201 8.58 13.89 -7.56
N GLN A 202 7.99 12.69 -7.70
CA GLN A 202 7.20 12.31 -8.88
C GLN A 202 5.97 13.21 -9.07
N THR A 203 5.32 13.62 -7.99
CA THR A 203 4.16 14.51 -8.04
C THR A 203 4.56 15.88 -8.59
N TYR A 204 5.68 16.44 -8.13
CA TYR A 204 6.23 17.69 -8.68
C TYR A 204 6.64 17.57 -10.14
N ILE A 205 7.26 16.45 -10.56
CA ILE A 205 7.57 16.18 -11.98
C ILE A 205 6.29 16.23 -12.83
N ARG A 206 5.19 15.62 -12.37
CA ARG A 206 3.90 15.61 -13.08
C ARG A 206 3.24 16.98 -13.10
N GLN A 207 3.50 17.84 -12.11
CA GLN A 207 3.08 19.24 -12.09
C GLN A 207 3.97 20.15 -12.97
N GLY A 208 5.14 19.67 -13.41
CA GLY A 208 6.14 20.47 -14.12
C GLY A 208 7.03 21.32 -13.20
N ASP A 209 6.95 21.13 -11.89
CA ASP A 209 7.76 21.86 -10.91
C ASP A 209 9.10 21.14 -10.69
N PHE A 210 9.98 21.25 -11.68
CA PHE A 210 11.27 20.51 -11.70
C PHE A 210 12.24 20.98 -10.61
N ASP A 211 12.15 22.23 -10.18
CA ASP A 211 12.98 22.76 -9.09
C ASP A 211 12.63 22.08 -7.76
N LYS A 212 11.34 22.00 -7.42
CA LYS A 212 10.91 21.27 -6.23
C LYS A 212 11.17 19.77 -6.36
N ALA A 213 10.95 19.18 -7.55
CA ALA A 213 11.25 17.77 -7.78
C ALA A 213 12.73 17.45 -7.51
N LYS A 214 13.65 18.29 -8.03
CA LYS A 214 15.08 18.13 -7.81
C LYS A 214 15.44 18.25 -6.33
N LYS A 215 14.91 19.26 -5.64
CA LYS A 215 15.16 19.42 -4.20
C LYS A 215 14.70 18.20 -3.40
N THR A 216 13.49 17.69 -3.66
CA THR A 216 12.96 16.50 -2.98
C THR A 216 13.78 15.24 -3.31
N ALA A 217 14.23 15.08 -4.56
CA ALA A 217 15.12 13.98 -4.94
C ALA A 217 16.49 14.07 -4.26
N ASP A 218 17.03 15.27 -4.10
CA ASP A 218 18.28 15.52 -3.35
C ASP A 218 18.11 15.18 -1.86
N GLU A 219 16.97 15.49 -1.25
CA GLU A 219 16.62 15.05 0.12
C GLU A 219 16.54 13.53 0.24
N LEU A 220 15.86 12.85 -0.70
CA LEU A 220 15.82 11.38 -0.76
C LEU A 220 17.22 10.78 -0.88
N ARG A 221 18.07 11.35 -1.74
CA ARG A 221 19.47 10.91 -1.92
C ARG A 221 20.29 11.08 -0.64
N GLY A 222 20.03 12.13 0.13
CA GLY A 222 20.66 12.35 1.44
C GLY A 222 20.27 11.30 2.49
N ILE A 223 19.09 10.71 2.38
CA ILE A 223 18.61 9.64 3.27
C ILE A 223 19.10 8.26 2.80
N ASN A 224 18.93 7.97 1.52
CA ASN A 224 19.33 6.72 0.90
C ASN A 224 19.85 6.99 -0.53
N SER A 225 21.17 7.08 -0.66
CA SER A 225 21.84 7.32 -1.94
C SER A 225 21.66 6.18 -2.95
N ASN A 226 21.24 5.00 -2.48
CA ASN A 226 21.02 3.81 -3.30
C ASN A 226 19.52 3.55 -3.55
N ASN A 227 18.64 4.50 -3.24
CA ASN A 227 17.22 4.35 -3.47
C ASN A 227 16.95 4.14 -4.98
N GLU A 228 16.25 3.06 -5.31
CA GLU A 228 16.05 2.58 -6.70
C GLU A 228 15.28 3.57 -7.58
N ALA A 229 14.55 4.51 -6.99
CA ALA A 229 13.80 5.51 -7.74
C ALA A 229 14.68 6.66 -8.24
N LEU A 230 15.83 6.92 -7.61
CA LEU A 230 16.67 8.09 -7.91
C LEU A 230 17.07 8.19 -9.39
N PRO A 231 17.55 7.11 -10.06
CA PRO A 231 17.91 7.19 -11.48
C PRO A 231 16.73 7.58 -12.38
N LEU A 232 15.52 7.10 -12.07
CA LEU A 232 14.33 7.44 -12.82
C LEU A 232 13.90 8.90 -12.57
N LEU A 233 13.94 9.35 -11.31
CA LEU A 233 13.64 10.74 -10.95
C LEU A 233 14.58 11.71 -11.67
N ASP A 234 15.89 11.45 -11.61
CA ASP A 234 16.91 12.30 -12.23
C ASP A 234 16.71 12.38 -13.76
N SER A 235 16.50 11.23 -14.41
CA SER A 235 16.25 11.20 -15.86
C SER A 235 15.00 11.99 -16.27
N GLN A 236 13.92 11.92 -15.48
CA GLN A 236 12.68 12.64 -15.77
C GLN A 236 12.82 14.15 -15.56
N ILE A 237 13.52 14.57 -14.50
CA ILE A 237 13.81 15.97 -14.20
C ILE A 237 14.65 16.59 -15.32
N GLU A 238 15.75 15.94 -15.70
CA GLU A 238 16.65 16.45 -16.76
C GLU A 238 15.96 16.56 -18.11
N LYS A 239 15.28 15.50 -18.55
CA LYS A 239 14.63 15.44 -19.87
C LYS A 239 13.58 16.53 -20.03
N LYS A 240 12.84 16.84 -18.96
CA LYS A 240 11.75 17.80 -19.02
C LYS A 240 12.19 19.24 -18.76
N ALA A 241 13.23 19.46 -17.95
CA ALA A 241 13.88 20.77 -17.86
C ALA A 241 14.48 21.20 -19.21
N ALA A 242 14.92 20.25 -20.05
CA ALA A 242 15.48 20.51 -21.38
C ALA A 242 14.44 20.73 -22.49
N GLN A 243 13.14 20.53 -22.24
CA GLN A 243 12.06 20.78 -23.20
C GLN A 243 11.33 22.06 -22.81
N PRO A 244 11.56 23.20 -23.49
CA PRO A 244 10.81 24.42 -23.21
C PRO A 244 9.32 24.14 -23.34
N ILE A 245 8.53 24.66 -22.40
CA ILE A 245 7.06 24.56 -22.42
C ILE A 245 6.57 25.18 -23.74
N GLN A 246 5.96 24.36 -24.60
CA GLN A 246 5.23 24.81 -25.79
C GLN A 246 3.79 25.17 -25.42
#